data_AF-A0A447QXG2-F1
#
_entry.id   AF-A0A447QXG2-F1
#
_cell.length_a   1.000
_cell.length_b   1.000
_cell.length_c   1.000
_cell.angle_alpha   90.00
_cell.angle_beta   90.00
_cell.angle_gamma   90.00
#
_symmetry.space_group_name_H-M   'P 1'
#
loop_
_entity.id
_entity.type
_entity.pdbx_description
1 polymer ?
#
loop_
_entity_poly.entity_id
_entity_poly.type
_entity_poly.pdbx_seq_one_letter_code
_entity_poly.pdbx_strand_id
1 'polypeptide(L)'
;MILSARKLQINTVVITSTIAKLLIQPAIAWGIVLIFGLHGSVAITAILMIALSAGFFGVVFGNRFGVQSPDAEAVLLLSSVLCILSLPLFISLTSGI
;
A
#
# COMPACT_ATOMS: atom_id res chain seq x y z
N MET A 1 -21.50 7.57 1.35
CA MET A 1 -21.41 6.80 2.61
C MET A 1 -21.76 5.34 2.32
N ILE A 2 -20.76 4.49 2.08
CA ILE A 2 -20.94 3.02 1.99
C ILE A 2 -20.26 2.35 3.20
N LEU A 3 -19.29 3.03 3.82
CA LEU A 3 -18.45 2.52 4.90
C LEU A 3 -19.11 2.47 6.30
N SER A 4 -20.19 3.21 6.56
CA SER A 4 -20.72 3.36 7.92
C SER A 4 -21.44 2.11 8.48
N ALA A 5 -21.60 1.04 7.68
CA ALA A 5 -22.41 -0.12 8.06
C ALA A 5 -21.70 -1.49 8.00
N ARG A 6 -20.47 -1.59 7.48
CA ARG A 6 -19.73 -2.87 7.47
C ARG A 6 -18.71 -2.90 8.59
N LYS A 7 -18.80 -3.92 9.45
CA LYS A 7 -17.84 -4.16 10.53
C LYS A 7 -16.45 -4.33 9.93
N LEU A 8 -15.47 -3.57 10.42
CA LEU A 8 -14.07 -3.78 10.10
C LEU A 8 -13.68 -5.17 10.60
N GLN A 9 -13.57 -6.15 9.69
CA GLN A 9 -13.15 -7.49 10.05
C GLN A 9 -11.64 -7.57 9.90
N ILE A 10 -10.94 -7.54 11.03
CA ILE A 10 -9.50 -7.81 11.05
C ILE A 10 -9.31 -9.33 10.90
N ASN A 11 -9.15 -9.73 9.65
CA ASN A 11 -8.95 -11.08 9.16
C ASN A 11 -7.49 -11.23 8.71
N THR A 12 -6.94 -12.45 8.73
CA THR A 12 -5.65 -12.79 8.13
C THR A 12 -5.46 -12.22 6.73
N VAL A 13 -6.47 -12.24 5.86
CA VAL A 13 -6.41 -11.65 4.50
C VAL A 13 -6.18 -10.14 4.56
N VAL A 14 -6.87 -9.44 5.46
CA VAL A 14 -6.74 -7.99 5.63
C VAL A 14 -5.36 -7.64 6.17
N ILE A 15 -4.87 -8.37 7.19
CA ILE A 15 -3.54 -8.16 7.77
C ILE A 15 -2.46 -8.41 6.72
N THR A 16 -2.50 -9.58 6.06
CA THR A 16 -1.50 -9.96 5.05
C THR A 16 -1.50 -9.00 3.87
N SER A 17 -2.66 -8.59 3.36
CA SER A 17 -2.77 -7.61 2.27
C SER A 17 -2.25 -6.23 2.68
N THR A 18 -2.51 -5.81 3.92
CA THR A 18 -2.01 -4.53 4.45
C THR A 18 -0.49 -4.54 4.59
N ILE A 19 0.07 -5.61 5.16
CA ILE A 19 1.53 -5.81 5.27
C ILE A 19 2.17 -5.87 3.87
N ALA A 20 1.55 -6.61 2.96
CA ALA A 20 2.04 -6.73 1.59
C ALA A 20 2.09 -5.36 0.90
N LYS A 21 1.03 -4.55 1.04
CA LYS A 21 0.94 -3.22 0.42
C LYS A 21 1.89 -2.19 1.04
N LEU A 22 2.07 -2.21 2.36
CA LEU A 22 2.84 -1.20 3.08
C LEU A 22 4.33 -1.52 3.19
N LEU A 23 4.72 -2.81 3.20
CA LEU A 23 6.10 -3.23 3.46
C LEU A 23 6.68 -4.06 2.34
N ILE A 24 5.99 -5.12 1.91
CA ILE A 24 6.56 -6.07 0.93
C ILE A 24 6.69 -5.42 -0.45
N GLN A 25 5.62 -4.81 -0.96
CA GLN A 25 5.61 -4.20 -2.29
C GLN A 25 6.63 -3.04 -2.43
N PRO A 26 6.75 -2.12 -1.47
CA PRO A 26 7.76 -1.06 -1.54
C PRO A 26 9.19 -1.59 -1.32
N ALA A 27 9.38 -2.63 -0.50
CA ALA A 27 10.68 -3.28 -0.36
C ALA A 27 11.13 -3.99 -1.64
N ILE A 28 10.20 -4.61 -2.39
CA ILE A 28 10.48 -5.17 -3.72
C ILE A 28 10.91 -4.06 -4.67
N ALA A 29 10.20 -2.93 -4.68
CA ALA A 29 10.57 -1.78 -5.52
C ALA A 29 11.96 -1.23 -5.19
N TRP A 30 12.27 -1.09 -3.91
CA TRP A 30 13.60 -0.70 -3.43
C TRP A 30 14.68 -1.70 -3.88
N GLY A 31 14.43 -3.01 -3.75
CA GLY A 31 15.34 -4.04 -4.23
C GLY A 31 15.59 -3.96 -5.74
N ILE A 32 14.56 -3.71 -6.54
CA ILE A 32 14.69 -3.51 -7.99
C ILE A 32 15.57 -2.29 -8.29
N VAL A 33 15.33 -1.16 -7.60
CA VAL A 33 16.15 0.05 -7.75
C VAL A 33 17.63 -0.23 -7.49
N LEU A 34 17.95 -1.00 -6.45
CA LEU A 34 19.33 -1.37 -6.14
C LEU A 34 19.94 -2.31 -7.18
N ILE A 35 19.21 -3.35 -7.60
CA ILE A 35 19.70 -4.35 -8.56
C ILE A 35 20.00 -3.71 -9.93
N PHE A 36 19.14 -2.80 -10.38
CA PHE A 36 19.28 -2.14 -11.67
C PHE A 36 20.11 -0.85 -11.62
N GLY A 37 20.61 -0.45 -10.45
CA GLY A 37 21.38 0.78 -10.27
C GLY A 37 20.59 2.02 -10.73
N LEU A 38 19.31 2.11 -10.34
CA LEU A 38 18.50 3.30 -10.60
C LEU A 38 18.88 4.38 -9.58
N HIS A 39 19.13 5.61 -10.05
CA HIS A 39 19.61 6.70 -9.21
C HIS A 39 18.75 7.96 -9.35
N GLY A 40 18.92 8.86 -8.39
CA GLY A 40 18.34 10.20 -8.41
C GLY A 40 16.84 10.21 -8.10
N SER A 41 16.19 11.33 -8.45
CA SER A 41 14.80 11.60 -8.06
C SER A 41 13.81 10.55 -8.56
N VAL A 42 14.05 9.97 -9.75
CA VAL A 42 13.16 8.94 -10.34
C VAL A 42 13.15 7.66 -9.49
N ALA A 43 14.30 7.24 -8.96
CA ALA A 43 14.39 6.05 -8.10
C ALA A 43 13.63 6.25 -6.78
N ILE A 44 13.88 7.38 -6.12
CA ILE A 44 13.22 7.75 -4.86
C ILE A 44 11.71 7.88 -5.06
N THR A 45 11.28 8.63 -6.09
CA THR A 45 9.85 8.83 -6.36
C THR A 45 9.14 7.53 -6.70
N ALA A 46 9.75 6.62 -7.46
CA ALA A 46 9.15 5.32 -7.76
C ALA A 46 8.88 4.48 -6.50
N ILE A 47 9.86 4.41 -5.58
CA ILE A 47 9.72 3.69 -4.31
C ILE A 47 8.64 4.32 -3.45
N LEU A 48 8.66 5.65 -3.30
CA LEU A 48 7.70 6.36 -2.46
C LEU A 48 6.27 6.28 -3.00
N MET A 49 6.08 6.37 -4.31
CA MET A 49 4.76 6.19 -4.93
C MET A 49 4.20 4.79 -4.68
N ILE A 50 5.05 3.77 -4.62
CA ILE A 50 4.65 2.41 -4.27
C ILE A 50 4.40 2.27 -2.77
N ALA A 51 5.12 3.01 -1.92
CA ALA A 51 4.97 3.02 -0.45
C ALA A 51 3.69 3.68 0.07
N LEU A 52 2.99 4.47 -0.76
CA LEU A 52 1.72 5.09 -0.39
C LEU A 52 0.65 4.04 -0.04
N SER A 53 -0.37 4.46 0.72
CA SER A 53 -1.54 3.64 1.05
C SER A 53 -2.21 3.02 -0.20
N ALA A 54 -2.96 1.93 0.00
CA ALA A 54 -3.81 1.38 -1.05
C ALA A 54 -4.74 2.46 -1.66
N GLY A 55 -4.98 2.35 -2.96
CA GLY A 55 -5.85 3.27 -3.68
C GLY A 55 -7.32 2.87 -3.59
N PHE A 56 -8.21 3.86 -3.51
CA PHE A 56 -9.67 3.65 -3.51
C PHE A 56 -10.18 2.99 -4.82
N PHE A 57 -9.46 3.18 -5.93
CA PHE A 57 -9.86 2.63 -7.23
C PHE A 57 -10.02 1.11 -7.24
N GLY A 58 -9.22 0.36 -6.46
CA GLY A 58 -9.36 -1.10 -6.38
C GLY A 58 -10.75 -1.52 -5.87
N VAL A 59 -11.27 -0.79 -4.88
CA VAL A 59 -12.62 -1.01 -4.34
C VAL A 59 -13.69 -0.61 -5.37
N VAL A 60 -13.51 0.52 -6.06
CA VAL A 60 -14.46 0.99 -7.09
C VAL A 60 -14.55 0.00 -8.26
N PHE A 61 -13.41 -0.50 -8.74
CA PHE A 61 -13.39 -1.53 -9.78
C PHE A 61 -14.01 -2.84 -9.27
N GLY A 62 -13.70 -3.26 -8.04
CA GLY A 62 -14.31 -4.43 -7.44
C GLY A 62 -15.83 -4.34 -7.38
N ASN A 63 -16.37 -3.17 -7.01
CA ASN A 63 -17.80 -2.90 -7.02
C ASN A 63 -18.37 -2.93 -8.46
N ARG A 64 -17.67 -2.36 -9.43
CA ARG A 64 -18.12 -2.35 -10.84
C ARG A 64 -18.21 -3.75 -11.46
N PHE A 65 -17.32 -4.67 -11.07
CA PHE A 65 -17.29 -6.04 -11.59
C PHE A 65 -17.99 -7.06 -10.68
N GLY A 66 -18.67 -6.63 -9.62
CA GLY A 66 -19.37 -7.52 -8.68
C GLY A 66 -18.45 -8.38 -7.81
N VAL A 67 -17.16 -8.07 -7.76
CA VAL A 67 -16.12 -8.76 -6.95
C VAL A 67 -15.76 -7.97 -5.68
N GLN A 68 -16.69 -7.15 -5.19
CA GLN A 68 -16.52 -6.37 -3.98
C GLN A 68 -16.31 -7.28 -2.75
N SER A 69 -15.23 -7.05 -2.02
CA SER A 69 -14.97 -7.71 -0.74
C SER A 69 -14.90 -6.68 0.39
N PRO A 70 -15.56 -6.92 1.54
CA PRO A 70 -15.36 -6.14 2.76
C PRO A 70 -13.89 -6.05 3.17
N ASP A 71 -13.10 -7.08 2.85
CA ASP A 71 -11.67 -7.11 3.14
C ASP A 71 -10.92 -6.02 2.36
N ALA A 72 -11.31 -5.73 1.11
CA ALA A 72 -10.65 -4.71 0.29
C ALA A 72 -10.87 -3.29 0.84
N GLU A 73 -12.06 -3.01 1.36
CA GLU A 73 -12.36 -1.75 2.05
C GLU A 73 -11.61 -1.65 3.38
N ALA A 74 -11.52 -2.74 4.14
CA ALA A 74 -10.76 -2.78 5.39
C ALA A 74 -9.26 -2.56 5.16
N VAL A 75 -8.69 -3.19 4.11
CA VAL A 75 -7.28 -2.97 3.71
C VAL A 75 -7.06 -1.52 3.35
N LEU A 76 -7.95 -0.90 2.57
CA LEU A 76 -7.84 0.52 2.22
C LEU A 76 -7.79 1.41 3.46
N LEU A 77 -8.69 1.19 4.43
CA LEU A 77 -8.75 1.97 5.66
C LEU A 77 -7.51 1.77 6.52
N LEU A 78 -7.16 0.50 6.78
CA LEU A 78 -6.02 0.15 7.60
C LEU A 78 -4.71 0.63 6.99
N SER A 79 -4.52 0.44 5.68
CA SER A 79 -3.32 0.92 5.00
C SER A 79 -3.23 2.44 5.06
N SER A 80 -4.35 3.16 5.01
CA SER A 80 -4.34 4.63 5.06
C SER A 80 -3.87 5.16 6.40
N VAL A 81 -4.29 4.53 7.51
CA VAL A 81 -3.84 4.89 8.85
C VAL A 81 -2.40 4.45 9.08
N LEU A 82 -2.08 3.19 8.77
CA LEU A 82 -0.76 2.61 9.01
C LEU A 82 0.33 3.18 8.09
N CYS A 83 -0.04 3.79 6.96
CA CYS A 83 0.89 4.49 6.08
C CYS A 83 1.65 5.63 6.78
N ILE A 84 1.07 6.22 7.84
CA ILE A 84 1.75 7.25 8.65
C ILE A 84 3.03 6.70 9.28
N LEU A 85 3.06 5.40 9.59
CA LEU A 85 4.22 4.74 10.19
C LEU A 85 5.14 4.13 9.13
N SER A 86 4.59 3.55 8.06
CA SER A 86 5.40 2.88 7.03
C SER A 86 6.10 3.87 6.08
N LEU A 87 5.47 5.00 5.74
CA LEU A 87 6.02 5.92 4.76
C LEU A 87 7.33 6.59 5.24
N PRO A 88 7.46 7.07 6.50
CA PRO A 88 8.73 7.58 7.02
C PRO A 88 9.87 6.56 6.99
N LEU A 89 9.56 5.27 7.18
CA LEU A 89 10.55 4.19 7.09
C LEU A 89 11.15 4.14 5.68
N PHE A 90 10.32 4.17 4.62
CA PHE A 90 10.83 4.14 3.25
C PHE A 90 11.50 5.45 2.85
N ILE A 91 11.03 6.60 3.34
CA ILE A 91 11.75 7.88 3.17
C ILE A 91 13.17 7.76 3.73
N SER A 92 13.33 7.24 4.95
CA SER A 92 14.64 7.06 5.57
C SER A 92 15.53 6.06 4.84
N LEU A 93 14.97 5.04 4.18
CA LEU A 93 15.74 4.09 3.38
C LEU A 93 16.17 4.66 2.03
N THR A 94 15.38 5.58 1.47
CA THR A 94 15.66 6.22 0.18
C THR A 94 16.51 7.47 0.26
N SER A 95 16.74 8.04 1.45
CA SER A 95 17.53 9.27 1.62
C SER A 95 19.03 9.11 1.30
N GLY A 96 19.52 7.86 1.23
CA GLY A 96 20.90 7.53 0.89
C GLY A 96 21.11 6.98 -0.52
N ILE A 97 20.08 6.98 -1.37
CA ILE A 97 20.11 6.58 -2.79
C ILE A 97 20.29 7.82 -3.67
#